data_AF-A0A7X7QH51-F1
#
_entry.id   AF-A0A7X7QH51-F1
#
_cell.length_a   1.000
_cell.length_b   1.000
_cell.length_c   1.000
_cell.angle_alpha   90.00
_cell.angle_beta   90.00
_cell.angle_gamma   90.00
#
_symmetry.space_group_name_H-M   'P 1'
#
loop_
_entity.id
_entity.type
_entity.pdbx_description
1 polymer ?
#
loop_
_entity_poly.entity_id
_entity_poly.type
_entity_poly.pdbx_seq_one_letter_code
_entity_poly.pdbx_strand_id
1 'polypeptide(L)'
;RMGYRVLLLSAKTGFGVERFRQALQGRENVIAGQSGVGKSSLLNAIDPNLRLHVQPVSKETEKGKHTTTTARLLPLTGGGFVVDTPGMRTFQPWDVTAEEVPGFFRELRPYLNLCRFPNCTHTHEDDCAVKNAVADGRLDERRYESYCHLTAGDYD
;
A
#
# COMPACT_ATOMS: atom_id res chain seq x y z
N ARG A 1 -7.18 -1.90 14.67
CA ARG A 1 -7.63 -0.99 13.58
C ARG A 1 -6.51 0.02 13.30
N MET A 2 -5.92 0.03 12.10
CA MET A 2 -4.65 0.76 11.80
C MET A 2 -4.82 2.26 11.47
N GLY A 3 -6.06 2.78 11.46
CA GLY A 3 -6.33 4.19 11.21
C GLY A 3 -6.06 4.68 9.78
N TYR A 4 -5.87 3.77 8.81
CA TYR A 4 -5.87 4.10 7.39
C TYR A 4 -7.30 4.32 6.87
N ARG A 5 -7.47 5.32 6.01
CA ARG A 5 -8.73 5.50 5.26
C ARG A 5 -8.79 4.46 4.15
N VAL A 6 -9.81 3.61 4.20
CA VAL A 6 -10.08 2.61 3.16
C VAL A 6 -11.30 3.05 2.37
N LEU A 7 -11.18 3.07 1.03
CA LEU A 7 -12.27 3.35 0.12
C LEU A 7 -12.52 2.13 -0.74
N LEU A 8 -13.72 1.55 -0.61
CA LEU A 8 -14.20 0.51 -1.52
C LEU A 8 -14.73 1.17 -2.79
N LEU A 9 -14.27 0.70 -3.95
CA LEU A 9 -14.61 1.28 -5.25
C LEU A 9 -14.62 0.24 -6.36
N SER A 10 -15.23 0.59 -7.49
CA SER A 10 -15.26 -0.22 -8.71
C SER A 10 -15.31 0.69 -9.94
N ALA A 11 -14.29 0.62 -10.78
CA ALA A 11 -14.26 1.31 -12.07
C ALA A 11 -15.35 0.80 -13.03
N LYS A 12 -15.77 -0.47 -12.88
CA LYS A 12 -16.79 -1.10 -13.73
C LYS A 12 -18.20 -0.63 -13.41
N THR A 13 -18.54 -0.52 -12.11
CA THR A 13 -19.90 -0.14 -11.69
C THR A 13 -20.02 1.33 -11.33
N GLY A 14 -18.90 2.07 -11.27
CA GLY A 14 -18.86 3.44 -10.78
C GLY A 14 -18.95 3.58 -9.26
N PHE A 15 -19.12 2.48 -8.53
CA PHE A 15 -19.24 2.52 -7.07
C PHE A 15 -18.00 3.17 -6.45
N GLY A 16 -18.21 4.15 -5.56
CA GLY A 16 -17.13 4.82 -4.82
C GLY A 16 -16.20 5.72 -5.65
N VAL A 17 -16.34 5.79 -6.97
CA VAL A 17 -15.48 6.59 -7.87
C VAL A 17 -15.52 8.08 -7.50
N GLU A 18 -16.71 8.62 -7.22
CA GLU A 18 -16.86 10.02 -6.84
C GLU A 18 -16.16 10.35 -5.51
N ARG A 19 -16.29 9.48 -4.49
CA ARG A 19 -15.60 9.64 -3.21
C ARG A 19 -14.08 9.56 -3.35
N PHE A 20 -13.61 8.74 -4.29
CA PHE A 20 -12.20 8.64 -4.63
C PHE A 20 -11.71 9.90 -5.34
N ARG A 21 -12.45 10.38 -6.35
CA ARG A 21 -12.17 11.64 -7.05
C ARG A 21 -12.01 12.81 -6.08
N GLN A 22 -12.97 13.01 -5.17
CA GLN A 22 -12.91 14.05 -4.14
C GLN A 22 -11.69 13.92 -3.21
N ALA A 23 -11.22 12.71 -2.94
CA ALA A 23 -10.04 12.50 -2.09
C ALA A 23 -8.73 12.94 -2.77
N LEU A 24 -8.69 12.96 -4.11
CA LEU A 24 -7.52 13.31 -4.91
C LEU A 24 -7.47 14.80 -5.31
N GLN A 25 -8.63 15.47 -5.38
CA GLN A 25 -8.73 16.85 -5.86
C GLN A 25 -7.86 17.82 -5.06
N GLY A 26 -7.20 18.72 -5.79
CA GLY A 26 -6.34 19.77 -5.22
C GLY A 26 -5.06 19.24 -4.56
N ARG A 27 -4.69 17.99 -4.81
CA ARG A 27 -3.49 17.33 -4.23
C ARG A 27 -2.60 16.76 -5.33
N GLU A 28 -1.37 16.45 -4.96
CA GLU A 28 -0.47 15.62 -5.75
C GLU A 28 -0.58 14.18 -5.26
N ASN A 29 -0.92 13.28 -6.17
CA ASN A 29 -1.25 11.90 -5.82
C ASN A 29 -0.36 10.94 -6.60
N VAL A 30 -0.02 9.80 -6.00
CA VAL A 30 0.64 8.68 -6.68
C VAL A 30 -0.27 7.46 -6.56
N ILE A 31 -0.55 6.79 -7.68
CA ILE A 31 -1.31 5.54 -7.68
C ILE A 31 -0.36 4.36 -7.82
N ALA A 32 -0.07 3.69 -6.71
CA ALA A 32 0.77 2.51 -6.65
C ALA A 32 -0.06 1.21 -6.56
N GLY A 33 0.51 0.12 -7.06
CA GLY A 33 -0.10 -1.22 -7.02
C GLY A 33 0.43 -2.12 -8.13
N GLN A 34 0.25 -3.43 -7.98
CA GLN A 34 0.74 -4.43 -8.93
C GLN A 34 0.19 -4.22 -10.36
N SER A 35 0.85 -4.80 -11.36
CA SER A 35 0.32 -4.79 -12.73
C SER A 35 -1.02 -5.50 -12.80
N GLY A 36 -1.96 -5.00 -13.61
CA GLY A 36 -3.26 -5.64 -13.82
C GLY A 36 -4.34 -5.35 -12.76
N VAL A 37 -4.03 -4.69 -11.64
CA VAL A 37 -5.02 -4.38 -10.58
C VAL A 37 -6.08 -3.32 -10.96
N GLY A 38 -5.97 -2.71 -12.16
CA GLY A 38 -6.96 -1.76 -12.66
C GLY A 38 -6.68 -0.27 -12.41
N LYS A 39 -5.42 0.12 -12.14
CA LYS A 39 -5.02 1.53 -11.91
C LYS A 39 -5.48 2.47 -13.03
N SER A 40 -5.11 2.18 -14.28
CA SER A 40 -5.45 3.03 -15.43
C SER A 40 -6.96 3.07 -15.71
N SER A 41 -7.66 1.95 -15.49
CA SER A 41 -9.13 1.91 -15.56
C SER A 41 -9.79 2.81 -14.51
N LEU A 42 -9.24 2.82 -13.29
CA LEU A 42 -9.74 3.68 -12.21
C LEU A 42 -9.44 5.16 -12.47
N LEU A 43 -8.26 5.47 -13.01
CA LEU A 43 -7.88 6.82 -13.41
C LEU A 43 -8.81 7.36 -14.51
N ASN A 44 -9.13 6.57 -15.53
CA ASN A 44 -10.12 6.96 -16.54
C ASN A 44 -11.53 7.10 -15.96
N ALA A 45 -11.88 6.33 -14.91
CA ALA A 45 -13.17 6.45 -14.26
C ALA A 45 -13.31 7.74 -13.44
N ILE A 46 -12.23 8.21 -12.78
CA ILE A 46 -12.26 9.48 -12.04
C ILE A 46 -12.21 10.70 -12.95
N ASP A 47 -11.52 10.58 -14.09
CA ASP A 47 -11.39 11.65 -15.07
C ASP A 47 -11.25 11.06 -16.49
N PRO A 48 -12.35 11.03 -17.27
CA PRO A 48 -12.34 10.53 -18.64
C PRO A 48 -11.40 11.31 -19.58
N ASN A 49 -11.00 12.54 -19.23
CA ASN A 49 -10.10 13.35 -20.06
C ASN A 49 -8.66 12.84 -20.03
N LEU A 50 -8.29 12.01 -19.05
CA LEU A 50 -6.95 11.41 -18.98
C LEU A 50 -6.67 10.46 -20.16
N ARG A 51 -7.71 9.84 -20.73
CA ARG A 51 -7.66 8.96 -21.90
C ARG A 51 -6.50 7.95 -21.85
N LEU A 52 -6.26 7.37 -20.67
CA LEU A 52 -5.20 6.39 -20.49
C LEU A 52 -5.51 5.13 -21.28
N HIS A 53 -4.49 4.55 -21.88
CA HIS A 53 -4.62 3.30 -22.61
C HIS A 53 -4.90 2.15 -21.63
N VAL A 54 -6.00 1.44 -21.84
CA VAL A 54 -6.40 0.28 -21.03
C VAL A 54 -6.58 -0.90 -21.97
N GLN A 55 -5.82 -1.98 -21.76
CA GLN A 55 -6.04 -3.26 -22.43
C GLN A 55 -6.70 -4.26 -21.48
N PRO A 56 -7.57 -5.17 -22.00
CA PRO A 56 -8.04 -6.29 -21.22
C PRO A 56 -6.86 -7.16 -20.78
N VAL A 57 -6.90 -7.66 -19.54
CA VAL A 57 -5.91 -8.63 -19.06
C VAL A 57 -6.06 -9.91 -19.89
N SER A 58 -4.95 -10.39 -20.47
CA SER A 58 -4.89 -11.66 -21.21
C SER A 58 -5.41 -12.80 -20.32
N LYS A 59 -6.38 -13.58 -20.82
CA LYS A 59 -6.91 -14.78 -20.15
C LYS A 59 -5.91 -15.95 -20.10
N GLU A 60 -4.81 -15.85 -20.83
CA GLU A 60 -3.93 -16.99 -21.13
C GLU A 60 -2.68 -17.06 -20.23
N THR A 61 -2.37 -15.99 -19.48
CA THR A 61 -1.12 -15.91 -18.71
C THR A 61 -1.23 -15.31 -17.32
N GLU A 62 -2.42 -14.85 -16.88
CA GLU A 62 -2.63 -14.09 -15.61
C GLU A 62 -1.67 -12.91 -15.38
N LYS A 63 -0.87 -12.53 -16.39
CA LYS A 63 0.14 -11.49 -16.33
C LYS A 63 -0.33 -10.30 -17.14
N GLY A 64 -0.71 -9.23 -16.43
CA GLY A 64 -1.07 -7.94 -17.03
C GLY A 64 0.08 -7.40 -17.88
N LYS A 65 -0.09 -7.43 -19.21
CA LYS A 65 0.87 -6.92 -20.19
C LYS A 65 0.85 -5.38 -20.12
N HIS A 66 1.99 -4.81 -19.72
CA HIS A 66 2.14 -3.39 -19.42
C HIS A 66 1.90 -2.50 -20.64
N THR A 67 1.33 -1.29 -20.46
CA THR A 67 1.44 -0.21 -21.45
C THR A 67 2.02 1.11 -20.91
N THR A 68 2.04 1.35 -19.58
CA THR A 68 2.72 2.52 -19.00
C THR A 68 4.16 2.16 -18.61
N THR A 69 5.15 2.54 -19.42
CA THR A 69 6.59 2.28 -19.21
C THR A 69 7.32 3.43 -18.51
N THR A 70 6.68 4.60 -18.40
CA THR A 70 7.25 5.81 -17.80
C THR A 70 6.25 6.39 -16.82
N ALA A 71 6.72 6.85 -15.65
CA ALA A 71 5.87 7.59 -14.73
C ALA A 71 5.40 8.90 -15.39
N ARG A 72 4.09 9.15 -15.41
CA ARG A 72 3.51 10.35 -16.03
C ARG A 72 2.75 11.16 -15.00
N LEU A 73 3.07 12.44 -14.88
CA LEU A 73 2.27 13.40 -14.12
C LEU A 73 1.09 13.84 -14.99
N LEU A 74 -0.13 13.62 -14.49
CA LEU A 74 -1.37 13.88 -15.21
C LEU A 74 -2.20 14.90 -14.42
N PRO A 75 -2.61 16.02 -15.04
CA PRO A 75 -3.50 16.97 -14.38
C PRO A 75 -4.91 16.39 -14.23
N LEU A 76 -5.55 16.64 -13.09
CA LEU A 76 -6.93 16.23 -12.84
C LEU A 76 -7.90 17.37 -13.11
N THR A 77 -9.06 17.04 -13.68
CA THR A 77 -10.19 17.96 -13.80
C THR A 77 -10.65 18.40 -12.40
N GLY A 78 -10.68 19.72 -12.18
CA GLY A 78 -10.94 20.29 -10.86
C GLY A 78 -9.71 20.46 -9.96
N GLY A 79 -8.50 20.31 -10.52
CA GLY A 79 -7.24 20.68 -9.89
C GLY A 79 -6.51 19.55 -9.18
N GLY A 80 -5.19 19.67 -9.09
CA GLY A 80 -4.28 18.64 -8.59
C GLY A 80 -3.71 17.77 -9.71
N PHE A 81 -2.91 16.80 -9.31
CA PHE A 81 -2.19 15.91 -10.21
C PHE A 81 -2.23 14.46 -9.74
N VAL A 82 -2.05 13.55 -10.68
CA VAL A 82 -1.84 12.14 -10.40
C VAL A 82 -0.67 11.59 -11.20
N VAL A 83 0.24 10.90 -10.52
CA VAL A 83 1.33 10.16 -11.15
C VAL A 83 0.84 8.75 -11.47
N ASP A 84 0.69 8.44 -12.75
CA ASP A 84 0.48 7.06 -13.22
C ASP A 84 1.84 6.38 -13.26
N THR A 85 2.09 5.46 -12.31
CA THR A 85 3.34 4.69 -12.24
C THR A 85 3.18 3.33 -12.92
N PRO A 86 4.23 2.78 -13.55
CA PRO A 86 4.26 1.38 -13.96
C PRO A 86 3.86 0.46 -12.80
N GLY A 87 3.20 -0.66 -13.11
CA GLY A 87 2.87 -1.65 -12.08
C GLY A 87 4.13 -2.13 -11.36
N MET A 88 4.18 -1.98 -10.05
CA MET A 88 5.26 -2.50 -9.21
C MET A 88 5.23 -4.03 -9.22
N ARG A 89 6.38 -4.68 -9.39
CA ARG A 89 6.50 -6.15 -9.32
C ARG A 89 6.87 -6.61 -7.91
N THR A 90 7.78 -5.89 -7.28
CA THR A 90 8.26 -6.17 -5.93
C THR A 90 8.40 -4.83 -5.21
N PHE A 91 7.88 -4.75 -3.98
CA PHE A 91 8.17 -3.63 -3.07
C PHE A 91 9.31 -4.07 -2.18
N GLN A 92 10.44 -3.38 -2.28
CA GLN A 92 11.50 -3.49 -1.29
C GLN A 92 11.68 -2.10 -0.67
N PRO A 93 11.64 -1.99 0.66
CA PRO A 93 12.09 -0.79 1.34
C PRO A 93 13.58 -0.62 1.04
N TRP A 94 13.90 0.32 0.16
CA TRP A 94 15.29 0.72 -0.07
C TRP A 94 15.72 1.60 1.10
N ASP A 95 16.92 1.35 1.63
CA ASP A 95 17.51 2.17 2.70
C ASP A 95 16.70 2.17 4.00
N VAL A 96 16.20 1.00 4.40
CA VAL A 96 15.53 0.77 5.70
C VAL A 96 16.30 -0.30 6.45
N THR A 97 16.74 0.00 7.67
CA THR A 97 17.38 -1.01 8.54
C THR A 97 16.34 -1.81 9.32
N ALA A 98 16.72 -2.99 9.78
CA ALA A 98 15.84 -3.87 10.58
C ALA A 98 15.30 -3.16 11.84
N GLU A 99 16.11 -2.30 12.46
CA GLU A 99 15.77 -1.52 13.64
C GLU A 99 14.72 -0.43 13.37
N GLU A 100 14.60 0.04 12.13
CA GLU A 100 13.63 1.07 11.74
C GLU A 100 12.26 0.47 11.39
N VAL A 101 12.21 -0.79 10.95
CA VAL A 101 10.98 -1.49 10.52
C VAL A 101 9.84 -1.38 11.55
N PRO A 102 10.03 -1.65 12.86
CA PRO A 102 8.95 -1.54 13.85
C PRO A 102 8.34 -0.12 13.88
N GLY A 103 9.17 0.90 13.66
CA GLY A 103 8.76 2.30 13.59
C GLY A 103 7.85 2.62 12.40
N PHE A 104 7.89 1.84 11.32
CA PHE A 104 7.02 2.04 10.16
C PHE A 104 5.65 1.36 10.28
N PHE A 105 5.48 0.44 11.23
CA PHE A 105 4.19 -0.17 11.53
C PHE A 105 3.42 0.67 12.56
N ARG A 106 2.43 1.42 12.11
CA ARG A 106 1.65 2.35 12.96
C ARG A 106 1.04 1.67 14.19
N GLU A 107 0.60 0.44 14.03
CA GLU A 107 -0.03 -0.39 15.06
C GLU A 107 0.95 -1.02 16.05
N LEU A 108 2.24 -1.11 15.72
CA LEU A 108 3.29 -1.58 16.64
C LEU A 108 3.78 -0.45 17.55
N ARG A 109 3.84 0.79 17.05
CA ARG A 109 4.35 1.99 17.76
C ARG A 109 3.92 2.13 19.22
N PRO A 110 2.65 1.87 19.61
CA PRO A 110 2.21 2.00 21.00
C PRO A 110 2.91 1.04 21.97
N TYR A 111 3.53 -0.04 21.48
CA TYR A 111 4.10 -1.12 22.29
C TYR A 111 5.63 -1.15 22.30
N LEU A 112 6.29 -0.43 21.38
CA LEU A 112 7.75 -0.50 21.18
C LEU A 112 8.53 -0.19 22.47
N ASN A 113 8.07 0.79 23.25
CA ASN A 113 8.72 1.24 24.49
C ASN A 113 8.18 0.55 25.76
N LEU A 114 7.35 -0.47 25.62
CA LEU A 114 6.74 -1.19 26.74
C LEU A 114 7.39 -2.55 27.02
N CYS A 115 8.42 -2.92 26.23
CA CYS A 115 9.16 -4.16 26.44
C CYS A 115 10.08 -4.05 27.66
N ARG A 116 10.41 -5.21 28.25
CA ARG A 116 11.33 -5.27 29.40
C ARG A 116 12.72 -4.76 29.05
N PHE A 117 13.19 -5.04 27.83
CA PHE A 117 14.53 -4.72 27.36
C PHE A 117 14.50 -3.57 26.34
N PRO A 118 15.38 -2.55 26.46
CA PRO A 118 15.44 -1.42 25.53
C PRO A 118 15.82 -1.80 24.09
N ASN A 119 16.54 -2.91 23.92
CA ASN A 119 16.99 -3.43 22.61
C ASN A 119 16.12 -4.59 22.11
N CYS A 120 14.86 -4.67 22.55
CA CYS A 120 13.95 -5.72 22.12
C CYS A 120 13.68 -5.61 20.60
N THR A 121 14.03 -6.65 19.88
CA THR A 121 13.78 -6.84 18.45
C THR A 121 12.39 -7.41 18.18
N HIS A 122 11.59 -7.64 19.21
CA HIS A 122 10.21 -8.12 19.14
C HIS A 122 10.01 -9.44 18.38
N THR A 123 11.03 -10.28 18.25
CA THR A 123 10.96 -11.52 17.46
C THR A 123 11.09 -12.76 18.35
N HIS A 124 12.19 -12.84 19.09
CA HIS A 124 12.56 -14.02 19.87
C HIS A 124 12.43 -13.79 21.38
N GLU A 125 12.27 -12.56 21.84
CA GLU A 125 12.25 -12.22 23.26
C GLU A 125 10.97 -12.72 23.94
N ASP A 126 11.10 -13.26 25.16
CA ASP A 126 9.97 -13.78 25.94
C ASP A 126 9.11 -12.65 26.53
N ASP A 127 9.74 -11.67 27.19
CA ASP A 127 9.06 -10.52 27.82
C ASP A 127 8.88 -9.34 26.84
N CYS A 128 8.13 -9.59 25.77
CA CYS A 128 7.90 -8.65 24.68
C CYS A 128 6.46 -8.10 24.66
N ALA A 129 6.30 -6.78 24.84
CA ALA A 129 4.99 -6.13 24.81
C ALA A 129 4.28 -6.24 23.45
N VAL A 130 5.03 -6.31 22.34
CA VAL A 130 4.47 -6.55 21.00
C VAL A 130 3.89 -7.97 20.93
N LYS A 131 4.62 -9.00 21.33
CA LYS A 131 4.14 -10.40 21.34
C LYS A 131 2.93 -10.56 22.28
N ASN A 132 2.94 -9.89 23.43
CA ASN A 132 1.79 -9.88 24.34
C ASN A 132 0.57 -9.21 23.70
N ALA A 133 0.76 -8.10 22.97
CA ALA A 133 -0.33 -7.45 22.24
C ALA A 133 -0.92 -8.33 21.12
N VAL A 134 -0.10 -9.18 20.48
CA VAL A 134 -0.58 -10.20 19.53
C VAL A 134 -1.42 -11.25 20.26
N ALA A 135 -0.88 -11.83 21.34
CA ALA A 135 -1.57 -12.86 22.13
C ALA A 135 -2.91 -12.38 22.70
N ASP A 136 -2.98 -11.10 23.09
CA ASP A 136 -4.19 -10.45 23.60
C ASP A 136 -5.18 -10.01 22.48
N GLY A 137 -4.86 -10.25 21.20
CA GLY A 137 -5.67 -9.86 20.05
C GLY A 137 -5.75 -8.34 19.80
N ARG A 138 -4.88 -7.55 20.45
CA ARG A 138 -4.79 -6.09 20.27
C ARG A 138 -3.99 -5.72 19.03
N LEU A 139 -3.06 -6.59 18.62
CA LEU A 139 -2.32 -6.53 17.37
C LEU A 139 -2.71 -7.73 16.49
N ASP A 140 -3.00 -7.47 15.22
CA ASP A 140 -3.37 -8.53 14.27
C ASP A 140 -2.14 -9.39 13.95
N GLU A 141 -2.25 -10.71 14.09
CA GLU A 141 -1.16 -11.66 13.87
C GLU A 141 -0.51 -11.52 12.50
N ARG A 142 -1.31 -11.30 11.44
CA ARG A 142 -0.79 -11.13 10.07
C ARG A 142 0.10 -9.90 9.93
N ARG A 143 -0.15 -8.86 10.74
CA ARG A 143 0.67 -7.65 10.77
C ARG A 143 1.97 -7.89 11.51
N TYR A 144 1.93 -8.67 12.58
CA TYR A 144 3.15 -9.12 13.27
C TYR A 144 4.01 -10.02 12.37
N GLU A 145 3.42 -10.98 11.66
CA GLU A 145 4.12 -11.82 10.68
C GLU A 145 4.76 -10.98 9.57
N SER A 146 4.01 -10.02 9.00
CA SER A 146 4.54 -9.09 8.00
C SER A 146 5.73 -8.29 8.52
N TYR A 147 5.70 -7.90 9.80
CA TYR A 147 6.80 -7.22 10.47
C TYR A 147 8.03 -8.14 10.57
N CYS A 148 7.85 -9.38 11.03
CA CYS A 148 8.95 -10.35 11.14
C CYS A 148 9.61 -10.62 9.78
N HIS A 149 8.82 -10.81 8.71
CA HIS A 149 9.35 -11.04 7.36
C HIS A 149 10.20 -9.86 6.86
N LEU A 150 9.69 -8.63 7.01
CA LEU A 150 10.44 -7.43 6.61
C LEU A 150 11.72 -7.24 7.43
N THR A 151 11.70 -7.59 8.71
CA THR A 151 12.87 -7.49 9.60
C THR A 151 13.93 -8.53 9.26
N ALA A 152 13.51 -9.73 8.84
CA ALA A 152 14.42 -10.80 8.40
C ALA A 152 15.07 -10.52 7.03
N GLY A 153 14.52 -9.57 6.26
CA GLY A 153 14.96 -9.31 4.88
C GLY A 153 14.38 -10.29 3.87
N ASP A 154 13.32 -11.02 4.24
CA ASP A 154 12.62 -11.96 3.38
C ASP A 154 11.62 -11.18 2.50
N TYR A 155 12.07 -10.79 1.31
CA TYR A 155 11.30 -9.96 0.36
C TYR A 155 10.67 -10.75 -0.81
N ASP A 156 10.64 -12.09 -0.71
CA ASP A 156 10.11 -13.00 -1.74
C ASP A 156 8.62 -13.32 -1.56
#